data_AF-A0A1Z4N4S8-F1
#
_entry.id   AF-A0A1Z4N4S8-F1
#
_cell.length_a   1.000
_cell.length_b   1.000
_cell.length_c   1.000
_cell.angle_alpha   90.00
_cell.angle_beta   90.00
_cell.angle_gamma   90.00
#
_symmetry.space_group_name_H-M   'P 1'
#
loop_
_entity.id
_entity.type
_entity.pdbx_description
1 polymer ?
#
loop_
_entity_poly.entity_id
_entity_poly.type
_entity_poly.pdbx_seq_one_letter_code
_entity_poly.pdbx_strand_id
1 'polypeptide(L)'
;MDALKTNTILTHFDLVARMESLNLYTYAFFNTPDIPLNLPEGNTSQLFLIHGSGISAVVEPGISLESVQNNDEQVIKMVLAHDRIIRELFQQTTILPLRFGTSFASPATLLKHIESHGAEYREKLDYIQGKTEYNLKLLPRIFQEPVKSPVGGGRDYFLAKKQHFENQKAYMIAQAEEKSSLVNLITDIYQSAVIVQDKGEEIRVYFLVNHQDKLLFLEQFLTWQEACPRWDFCLGEGLPPYHFV
;
A
#
# COMPACT_ATOMS: atom_id res chain seq x y z
N MET A 1 -22.11 -45.25 -30.80
CA MET A 1 -22.79 -44.22 -31.60
C MET A 1 -23.11 -43.06 -30.68
N ASP A 2 -22.30 -42.02 -30.84
CA ASP A 2 -22.44 -40.62 -30.45
C ASP A 2 -23.31 -40.23 -29.25
N ALA A 3 -22.66 -40.05 -28.10
CA ALA A 3 -23.06 -39.02 -27.16
C ALA A 3 -22.30 -37.74 -27.54
N LEU A 4 -22.96 -36.90 -28.34
CA LEU A 4 -22.56 -35.51 -28.59
C LEU A 4 -22.37 -34.81 -27.25
N LYS A 5 -21.10 -34.65 -26.84
CA LYS A 5 -20.71 -33.67 -25.83
C LYS A 5 -20.96 -32.30 -26.43
N THR A 6 -22.13 -31.75 -26.16
CA THR A 6 -22.43 -30.33 -26.38
C THR A 6 -21.44 -29.53 -25.55
N ASN A 7 -20.41 -29.05 -26.23
CA ASN A 7 -19.48 -28.08 -25.72
C ASN A 7 -20.23 -26.75 -25.69
N THR A 8 -21.00 -26.52 -24.64
CA THR A 8 -21.75 -25.27 -24.45
C THR A 8 -20.73 -24.16 -24.22
N ILE A 9 -20.43 -23.41 -25.28
CA ILE A 9 -19.73 -22.14 -25.20
C ILE A 9 -20.66 -21.22 -24.40
N LEU A 10 -20.42 -21.09 -23.08
CA LEU A 10 -21.16 -20.13 -22.25
C LEU A 10 -20.88 -18.73 -22.79
N THR A 11 -21.94 -18.02 -23.17
CA THR A 11 -21.82 -16.63 -23.62
C THR A 11 -21.57 -15.72 -22.41
N HIS A 12 -21.03 -14.52 -22.64
CA HIS A 12 -20.91 -13.47 -21.61
C HIS A 12 -22.25 -13.22 -20.89
N PHE A 13 -23.36 -13.35 -21.63
CA PHE A 13 -24.71 -13.21 -21.10
C PHE A 13 -25.11 -14.33 -20.11
N ASP A 14 -24.71 -15.57 -20.37
CA ASP A 14 -24.98 -16.72 -19.47
C ASP A 14 -24.17 -16.63 -18.17
N LEU A 15 -22.96 -16.06 -18.24
CA LEU A 15 -22.12 -15.78 -17.06
C LEU A 15 -22.73 -14.65 -16.22
N VAL A 16 -23.16 -13.55 -16.85
CA VAL A 16 -23.83 -12.43 -16.16
C VAL A 16 -25.12 -12.91 -15.48
N ALA A 17 -25.92 -13.76 -16.14
CA ALA A 17 -27.14 -14.34 -15.56
C ALA A 17 -26.86 -15.26 -14.35
N ARG A 18 -25.74 -16.01 -14.34
CA ARG A 18 -25.30 -16.79 -13.18
C ARG A 18 -24.75 -15.93 -12.04
N MET A 19 -24.24 -14.74 -12.35
CA MET A 19 -23.68 -13.80 -11.38
C MET A 19 -24.74 -12.93 -10.68
N GLU A 20 -26.00 -12.91 -11.15
CA GLU A 20 -27.06 -12.08 -10.54
C GLU A 20 -27.38 -12.43 -9.08
N SER A 21 -27.01 -13.62 -8.62
CA SER A 21 -27.25 -14.11 -7.25
C SER A 21 -25.98 -14.45 -6.46
N LEU A 22 -24.80 -14.11 -6.98
CA LEU A 22 -23.51 -14.37 -6.32
C LEU A 22 -22.91 -13.09 -5.76
N ASN A 23 -22.40 -13.15 -4.54
CA ASN A 23 -21.57 -12.09 -3.99
C ASN A 23 -20.34 -11.88 -4.87
N LEU A 24 -20.12 -10.63 -5.25
CA LEU A 24 -19.01 -10.17 -6.07
C LEU A 24 -17.96 -9.53 -5.18
N TYR A 25 -16.91 -10.27 -4.86
CA TYR A 25 -15.76 -9.70 -4.18
C TYR A 25 -15.02 -8.80 -5.15
N THR A 26 -14.79 -7.54 -4.78
CA THR A 26 -14.26 -6.52 -5.69
C THR A 26 -12.89 -6.07 -5.22
N TYR A 27 -11.90 -6.16 -6.10
CA TYR A 27 -10.50 -5.87 -5.78
C TYR A 27 -10.13 -4.42 -6.01
N ALA A 28 -10.55 -3.86 -7.15
CA ALA A 28 -10.14 -2.52 -7.56
C ALA A 28 -11.11 -1.91 -8.59
N PHE A 29 -11.10 -0.58 -8.64
CA PHE A 29 -11.70 0.22 -9.72
C PHE A 29 -10.62 0.85 -10.59
N PHE A 30 -10.88 1.06 -11.87
CA PHE A 30 -9.95 1.72 -12.79
C PHE A 30 -10.71 2.28 -13.99
N ASN A 31 -10.10 3.20 -14.73
CA ASN A 31 -10.68 3.69 -15.98
C ASN A 31 -10.85 2.53 -16.95
N THR A 32 -11.99 2.48 -17.65
CA THR A 32 -12.25 1.40 -18.61
C THR A 32 -11.13 1.37 -19.66
N PRO A 33 -10.38 0.27 -19.74
CA PRO A 33 -9.16 0.24 -20.53
C PRO A 33 -9.52 0.10 -22.01
N ASP A 34 -8.80 0.83 -22.86
CA ASP A 34 -8.94 0.69 -24.32
C ASP A 34 -8.35 -0.63 -24.83
N ILE A 35 -7.42 -1.23 -24.05
CA ILE A 35 -6.72 -2.47 -24.35
C ILE A 35 -7.16 -3.54 -23.35
N PRO A 36 -7.45 -4.78 -23.78
CA PRO A 36 -7.77 -5.87 -22.86
C PRO A 36 -6.65 -6.09 -21.84
N LEU A 37 -7.01 -6.10 -20.55
CA LEU A 37 -6.08 -6.42 -19.47
C LEU A 37 -5.91 -7.94 -19.33
N ASN A 38 -4.70 -8.36 -18.97
CA ASN A 38 -4.44 -9.73 -18.57
C ASN A 38 -4.87 -9.89 -17.11
N LEU A 39 -6.03 -10.53 -16.90
CA LEU A 39 -6.51 -10.80 -15.55
C LEU A 39 -5.67 -11.89 -14.89
N PRO A 40 -5.14 -11.66 -13.69
CA PRO A 40 -4.40 -12.67 -12.95
C PRO A 40 -5.31 -13.81 -12.50
N GLU A 41 -4.70 -14.87 -11.99
CA GLU A 41 -5.44 -15.95 -11.34
C GLU A 41 -6.12 -15.41 -10.07
N GLY A 42 -7.44 -15.62 -9.95
CA GLY A 42 -8.19 -15.26 -8.75
C GLY A 42 -7.83 -16.14 -7.56
N ASN A 43 -8.46 -15.88 -6.42
CA ASN A 43 -8.19 -16.64 -5.20
C ASN A 43 -8.80 -18.04 -5.24
N THR A 44 -10.05 -18.14 -5.67
CA THR A 44 -10.85 -19.38 -5.69
C THR A 44 -11.37 -19.69 -7.09
N SER A 45 -11.60 -18.65 -7.89
CA SER A 45 -12.24 -18.71 -9.20
C SER A 45 -11.66 -17.65 -10.14
N GLN A 46 -12.13 -17.63 -11.38
CA GLN A 46 -11.65 -16.68 -12.38
C GLN A 46 -12.16 -15.26 -12.09
N LEU A 47 -11.31 -14.27 -12.36
CA LEU A 47 -11.66 -12.86 -12.27
C LEU A 47 -12.48 -12.42 -13.49
N PHE A 48 -13.37 -11.46 -13.26
CA PHE A 48 -14.21 -10.85 -14.28
C PHE A 48 -14.11 -9.33 -14.22
N LEU A 49 -14.32 -8.70 -15.37
CA LEU A 49 -14.49 -7.25 -15.46
C LEU A 49 -15.96 -6.89 -15.58
N ILE A 50 -16.39 -5.94 -14.76
CA ILE A 50 -17.70 -5.30 -14.88
C ILE A 50 -17.47 -3.83 -15.20
N HIS A 51 -18.08 -3.36 -16.29
CA HIS A 51 -17.90 -2.01 -16.81
C HIS A 51 -19.15 -1.17 -16.57
N GLY A 52 -18.98 0.06 -16.07
CA GLY A 52 -20.07 1.01 -15.86
C GLY A 52 -19.56 2.45 -15.87
N SER A 53 -20.23 3.34 -16.62
CA SER A 53 -19.95 4.78 -16.59
C SER A 53 -18.47 5.19 -16.79
N GLY A 54 -17.74 4.46 -17.64
CA GLY A 54 -16.32 4.71 -17.92
C GLY A 54 -15.35 4.17 -16.87
N ILE A 55 -15.85 3.47 -15.85
CA ILE A 55 -15.07 2.79 -14.83
C ILE A 55 -15.27 1.28 -14.97
N SER A 56 -14.21 0.54 -14.73
CA SER A 56 -14.20 -0.92 -14.68
C SER A 56 -13.87 -1.39 -13.27
N ALA A 57 -14.50 -2.49 -12.87
CA ALA A 57 -14.25 -3.17 -11.62
C ALA A 57 -13.71 -4.58 -11.90
N VAL A 58 -12.63 -4.97 -11.21
CA VAL A 58 -12.22 -6.38 -11.17
C VAL A 58 -12.94 -7.07 -10.03
N VAL A 59 -13.68 -8.13 -10.36
CA VAL A 59 -14.47 -8.90 -9.40
C VAL A 59 -14.19 -10.38 -9.46
N GLU A 60 -14.37 -11.06 -8.34
CA GLU A 60 -14.41 -12.51 -8.25
C GLU A 60 -15.74 -12.96 -7.63
N PRO A 61 -16.54 -13.77 -8.35
CA PRO A 61 -17.84 -14.22 -7.87
C PRO A 61 -17.71 -15.38 -6.87
N GLY A 62 -18.65 -15.46 -5.93
CA GLY A 62 -18.80 -16.63 -5.05
C GLY A 62 -17.82 -16.67 -3.88
N ILE A 63 -17.05 -15.61 -3.65
CA ILE A 63 -16.29 -15.44 -2.41
C ILE A 63 -17.26 -14.97 -1.31
N SER A 64 -17.34 -15.75 -0.22
CA SER A 64 -17.97 -15.34 1.03
C SER A 64 -16.91 -15.18 2.10
N LEU A 65 -16.83 -14.00 2.72
CA LEU A 65 -15.87 -13.75 3.80
C LEU A 65 -16.28 -14.47 5.09
N GLU A 66 -17.58 -14.67 5.30
CA GLU A 66 -18.14 -15.30 6.50
C GLU A 66 -17.69 -16.76 6.64
N SER A 67 -17.48 -17.47 5.52
CA SER A 67 -17.00 -18.85 5.54
C SER A 67 -15.52 -18.98 5.89
N VAL A 68 -14.77 -17.89 5.79
CA VAL A 68 -13.31 -17.89 5.93
C VAL A 68 -12.85 -17.27 7.25
N GLN A 69 -13.66 -16.40 7.86
CA GLN A 69 -13.35 -15.70 9.12
C GLN A 69 -12.95 -16.61 10.30
N ASN A 70 -13.40 -17.87 10.31
CA ASN A 70 -13.10 -18.81 11.40
C ASN A 70 -11.79 -19.61 11.19
N ASN A 71 -11.02 -19.32 10.13
CA ASN A 71 -9.77 -20.00 9.83
C ASN A 71 -8.67 -18.99 9.46
N ASP A 72 -7.82 -18.68 10.43
CA ASP A 72 -6.73 -17.71 10.28
C ASP A 72 -5.83 -18.00 9.07
N GLU A 73 -5.51 -19.27 8.78
CA GLU A 73 -4.69 -19.61 7.61
C GLU A 73 -5.36 -19.25 6.29
N GLN A 74 -6.68 -19.45 6.21
CA GLN A 74 -7.44 -19.14 5.00
C GLN A 74 -7.62 -17.62 4.84
N VAL A 75 -7.80 -16.88 5.95
CA VAL A 75 -7.82 -15.42 5.93
C VAL A 75 -6.47 -14.89 5.43
N ILE A 76 -5.36 -15.40 5.95
CA ILE A 76 -4.01 -15.00 5.50
C ILE A 76 -3.84 -15.27 4.00
N LYS A 77 -4.24 -16.44 3.52
CA LYS A 77 -4.18 -16.77 2.08
C LYS A 77 -4.99 -15.79 1.23
N MET A 78 -6.21 -15.45 1.65
CA MET A 78 -7.05 -14.49 0.94
C MET A 78 -6.44 -13.09 0.93
N VAL A 79 -5.85 -12.63 2.04
CA VAL A 79 -5.19 -11.32 2.10
C VAL A 79 -3.99 -11.27 1.16
N LEU A 80 -3.18 -12.34 1.12
CA LEU A 80 -2.05 -12.43 0.21
C LEU A 80 -2.49 -12.49 -1.27
N ALA A 81 -3.55 -13.23 -1.57
CA ALA A 81 -4.11 -13.29 -2.93
C ALA A 81 -4.69 -11.93 -3.36
N HIS A 82 -5.37 -11.23 -2.46
CA HIS A 82 -5.89 -9.88 -2.69
C HIS A 82 -4.78 -8.91 -3.05
N ASP A 83 -3.72 -8.85 -2.25
CA ASP A 83 -2.57 -7.96 -2.51
C ASP A 83 -1.85 -8.34 -3.82
N ARG A 84 -1.68 -9.65 -4.09
CA ARG A 84 -1.11 -10.14 -5.37
C ARG A 84 -1.89 -9.62 -6.57
N ILE A 85 -3.22 -9.83 -6.58
CA ILE A 85 -4.09 -9.45 -7.70
C ILE A 85 -4.01 -7.94 -7.94
N ILE A 86 -4.08 -7.13 -6.88
CA ILE A 86 -3.96 -5.67 -6.99
C ILE A 86 -2.60 -5.27 -7.58
N ARG A 87 -1.50 -5.87 -7.12
CA ARG A 87 -0.16 -5.57 -7.65
C ARG A 87 -0.02 -5.95 -9.13
N GLU A 88 -0.52 -7.11 -9.54
CA GLU A 88 -0.47 -7.57 -10.94
C GLU A 88 -1.32 -6.67 -11.87
N LEU A 89 -2.45 -6.16 -11.37
CA LEU A 89 -3.27 -5.18 -12.10
C LEU A 89 -2.58 -3.81 -12.17
N PHE A 90 -1.96 -3.37 -11.08
CA PHE A 90 -1.25 -2.08 -11.02
C PHE A 90 -0.07 -1.99 -11.99
N GLN A 91 0.56 -3.12 -12.32
CA GLN A 91 1.61 -3.18 -13.34
C GLN A 91 1.08 -2.91 -14.76
N GLN A 92 -0.21 -3.08 -15.00
CA GLN A 92 -0.83 -2.95 -16.32
C GLN A 92 -1.59 -1.62 -16.46
N THR A 93 -2.19 -1.12 -15.38
CA THR A 93 -3.01 0.10 -15.41
C THR A 93 -3.04 0.82 -14.07
N THR A 94 -3.46 2.08 -14.09
CA THR A 94 -3.73 2.83 -12.85
C THR A 94 -4.99 2.29 -12.21
N ILE A 95 -4.88 1.88 -10.95
CA ILE A 95 -5.99 1.29 -10.20
C ILE A 95 -6.24 2.06 -8.90
N LEU A 96 -7.51 2.08 -8.51
CA LEU A 96 -8.02 2.47 -7.21
C LEU A 96 -8.22 1.18 -6.39
N PRO A 97 -7.27 0.80 -5.52
CA PRO A 97 -7.37 -0.43 -4.76
C PRO A 97 -8.49 -0.34 -3.73
N LEU A 98 -9.32 -1.39 -3.64
CA LEU A 98 -10.34 -1.49 -2.60
C LEU A 98 -9.79 -2.21 -1.37
N ARG A 99 -10.37 -1.86 -0.21
CA ARG A 99 -10.03 -2.51 1.05
C ARG A 99 -10.39 -3.99 0.98
N PHE A 100 -9.53 -4.82 1.58
CA PHE A 100 -9.83 -6.24 1.77
C PHE A 100 -11.21 -6.41 2.40
N GLY A 101 -12.02 -7.26 1.78
CA GLY A 101 -13.35 -7.57 2.27
C GLY A 101 -14.49 -6.82 1.56
N THR A 102 -14.19 -6.03 0.54
CA THR A 102 -15.22 -5.30 -0.22
C THR A 102 -15.97 -6.26 -1.15
N SER A 103 -17.28 -6.41 -0.93
CA SER A 103 -18.14 -7.26 -1.78
C SER A 103 -19.49 -6.62 -2.07
N PHE A 104 -20.01 -6.84 -3.27
CA PHE A 104 -21.34 -6.40 -3.68
C PHE A 104 -22.27 -7.61 -3.87
N ALA A 105 -23.53 -7.47 -3.45
CA ALA A 105 -24.50 -8.56 -3.51
C ALA A 105 -24.88 -8.98 -4.94
N SER A 106 -24.72 -8.08 -5.93
CA SER A 106 -25.03 -8.34 -7.32
C SER A 106 -24.32 -7.36 -8.27
N PRO A 107 -24.18 -7.71 -9.57
CA PRO A 107 -23.67 -6.80 -10.59
C PRO A 107 -24.44 -5.48 -10.64
N ALA A 108 -25.77 -5.52 -10.50
CA ALA A 108 -26.61 -4.31 -10.53
C ALA A 108 -26.30 -3.35 -9.37
N THR A 109 -26.03 -3.89 -8.17
CA THR A 109 -25.66 -3.07 -7.01
C THR A 109 -24.30 -2.40 -7.22
N LEU A 110 -23.35 -3.15 -7.77
CA LEU A 110 -22.02 -2.63 -8.12
C LEU A 110 -22.11 -1.51 -9.16
N LEU A 111 -22.86 -1.72 -10.25
CA LEU A 111 -23.04 -0.72 -11.30
C LEU A 111 -23.69 0.56 -10.76
N LYS A 112 -24.74 0.42 -9.94
CA LYS A 112 -25.37 1.58 -9.28
C LYS A 112 -24.40 2.32 -8.38
N HIS A 113 -23.52 1.61 -7.69
CA HIS A 113 -22.50 2.21 -6.83
C HIS A 113 -21.47 3.00 -7.66
N ILE A 114 -20.99 2.41 -8.76
CA ILE A 114 -20.09 3.07 -9.72
C ILE A 114 -20.76 4.30 -10.35
N GLU A 115 -22.03 4.22 -10.73
CA GLU A 115 -22.77 5.37 -11.26
C GLU A 115 -22.88 6.50 -10.24
N SER A 116 -23.12 6.16 -8.98
CA SER A 116 -23.32 7.15 -7.91
C SER A 116 -22.02 7.86 -7.51
N HIS A 117 -20.88 7.17 -7.58
CA HIS A 117 -19.59 7.67 -7.11
C HIS A 117 -18.55 7.85 -8.23
N GLY A 118 -18.92 7.62 -9.49
CA GLY A 118 -17.97 7.53 -10.59
C GLY A 118 -17.27 8.84 -10.94
N ALA A 119 -17.84 10.00 -10.58
CA ALA A 119 -17.14 11.27 -10.68
C ALA A 119 -15.97 11.34 -9.69
N GLU A 120 -16.21 10.96 -8.43
CA GLU A 120 -15.18 10.92 -7.36
C GLU A 120 -14.08 9.92 -7.71
N TYR A 121 -14.43 8.73 -8.20
CA TYR A 121 -13.43 7.72 -8.57
C TYR A 121 -12.55 8.16 -9.74
N ARG A 122 -13.11 8.85 -10.74
CA ARG A 122 -12.31 9.41 -11.84
C ARG A 122 -11.34 10.48 -11.35
N GLU A 123 -11.80 11.40 -10.50
CA GLU A 123 -10.92 12.41 -9.92
C GLU A 123 -9.76 11.77 -9.14
N LYS A 124 -10.04 10.73 -8.34
CA LYS A 124 -9.00 9.97 -7.65
C LYS A 124 -8.05 9.26 -8.60
N LEU A 125 -8.57 8.60 -9.63
CA LEU A 125 -7.77 7.90 -10.64
C LEU A 125 -6.86 8.87 -11.41
N ASP A 126 -7.38 10.04 -11.80
CA ASP A 126 -6.61 11.10 -12.46
C ASP A 126 -5.52 11.64 -11.53
N TYR A 127 -5.82 11.81 -10.23
CA TYR A 127 -4.84 12.25 -9.23
C TYR A 127 -3.67 11.27 -9.07
N ILE A 128 -3.93 9.96 -9.10
CA ILE A 128 -2.90 8.92 -8.92
C ILE A 128 -2.29 8.41 -10.24
N GLN A 129 -2.78 8.88 -11.39
CA GLN A 129 -2.32 8.41 -12.69
C GLN A 129 -0.82 8.64 -12.87
N GLY A 130 -0.11 7.56 -13.25
CA GLY A 130 1.34 7.59 -13.44
C GLY A 130 2.15 7.77 -12.15
N LYS A 131 1.50 7.70 -10.98
CA LYS A 131 2.15 7.79 -9.67
C LYS A 131 2.22 6.43 -8.99
N THR A 132 3.16 6.31 -8.07
CA THR A 132 3.43 5.10 -7.29
C THR A 132 3.63 5.47 -5.84
N GLU A 133 3.08 4.65 -4.95
CA GLU A 133 3.26 4.87 -3.51
C GLU A 133 4.59 4.26 -3.04
N TYR A 134 5.36 5.03 -2.29
CA TYR A 134 6.58 4.55 -1.61
C TYR A 134 6.42 4.69 -0.11
N ASN A 135 6.79 3.65 0.64
CA ASN A 135 6.85 3.70 2.10
C ASN A 135 8.30 3.88 2.55
N LEU A 136 8.57 4.95 3.28
CA LEU A 136 9.80 5.14 4.03
C LEU A 136 9.54 4.85 5.51
N LYS A 137 10.30 3.92 6.07
CA LYS A 137 10.33 3.65 7.50
C LYS A 137 11.62 4.21 8.10
N LEU A 138 11.47 4.99 9.17
CA LEU A 138 12.58 5.53 9.97
C LEU A 138 12.57 4.84 11.33
N LEU A 139 13.71 4.23 11.67
CA LEU A 139 13.94 3.58 12.95
C LEU A 139 14.99 4.37 13.75
N PRO A 140 14.73 4.73 15.02
CA PRO A 140 15.69 5.46 15.83
C PRO A 140 16.86 4.55 16.18
N ARG A 141 18.09 5.00 15.93
CA ARG A 141 19.28 4.31 16.45
C ARG A 141 19.39 4.52 17.95
N ILE A 142 19.81 3.47 18.64
CA ILE A 142 20.06 3.51 20.08
C ILE A 142 21.43 4.15 20.32
N PHE A 143 21.51 5.09 21.26
CA PHE A 143 22.78 5.63 21.72
C PHE A 143 23.67 4.51 22.26
N GLN A 144 24.81 4.27 21.61
CA GLN A 144 25.84 3.35 22.08
C GLN A 144 27.12 4.15 22.31
N GLU A 145 27.58 4.19 23.56
CA GLU A 145 28.89 4.77 23.88
C GLU A 145 29.96 3.69 23.72
N PRO A 146 31.15 3.99 23.14
CA PRO A 146 32.25 3.04 23.17
C PRO A 146 32.58 2.68 24.62
N VAL A 147 32.62 1.37 24.91
CA VAL A 147 32.92 0.85 26.26
C VAL A 147 34.31 1.32 26.69
N LYS A 148 34.37 2.37 27.49
CA LYS A 148 35.59 2.78 28.18
C LYS A 148 35.56 2.19 29.58
N SER A 149 36.41 1.21 29.84
CA SER A 149 36.65 0.75 31.21
C SER A 149 37.19 1.92 32.04
N PRO A 150 36.52 2.33 33.12
CA PRO A 150 37.04 3.41 33.95
C PRO A 150 38.35 2.96 34.58
N VAL A 151 39.46 3.56 34.15
CA VAL A 151 40.79 3.36 34.75
C VAL A 151 40.92 4.37 35.89
N GLY A 152 40.27 4.11 37.03
CA GLY A 152 40.30 5.05 38.16
C GLY A 152 39.26 4.80 39.25
N GLY A 153 39.45 5.46 40.40
CA GLY A 153 38.64 5.28 41.61
C GLY A 153 37.22 5.88 41.52
N GLY A 154 36.48 5.90 42.64
CA GLY A 154 35.06 6.28 42.67
C GLY A 154 34.72 7.67 42.11
N ARG A 155 35.64 8.64 42.19
CA ARG A 155 35.45 9.98 41.60
C ARG A 155 35.40 9.94 40.07
N ASP A 156 36.26 9.12 39.45
CA ASP A 156 36.32 8.97 38.00
C ASP A 156 35.08 8.25 37.48
N TYR A 157 34.54 7.30 38.26
CA TYR A 157 33.25 6.67 37.99
C TYR A 157 32.09 7.67 37.95
N PHE A 158 31.98 8.56 38.95
CA PHE A 158 30.90 9.58 38.96
C PHE A 158 31.03 10.59 37.81
N LEU A 159 32.25 10.99 37.46
CA LEU A 159 32.50 11.86 36.31
C LEU A 159 32.12 11.17 34.99
N ALA A 160 32.53 9.92 34.80
CA ALA A 160 32.16 9.13 33.62
C ALA A 160 30.64 8.92 33.53
N LYS A 161 29.97 8.64 34.65
CA LYS A 161 28.50 8.49 34.70
C LYS A 161 27.77 9.79 34.35
N LYS A 162 28.26 10.94 34.84
CA LYS A 162 27.71 12.26 34.47
C LYS A 162 27.88 12.52 32.97
N GLN A 163 29.08 12.28 32.43
CA GLN A 163 29.38 12.47 31.02
C GLN A 163 28.51 11.57 30.12
N HIS A 164 28.33 10.30 30.50
CA HIS A 164 27.43 9.38 29.78
C HIS A 164 26.01 9.95 29.70
N PHE A 165 25.46 10.44 30.81
CA PHE A 165 24.11 11.02 30.83
C PHE A 165 24.01 12.28 29.95
N GLU A 166 25.04 13.14 29.97
CA GLU A 166 25.10 14.34 29.12
C GLU A 166 25.17 13.98 27.63
N ASN A 167 26.03 13.01 27.26
CA ASN A 167 26.15 12.51 25.90
C ASN A 167 24.85 11.88 25.40
N GLN A 168 24.21 11.05 26.24
CA GLN A 168 22.93 10.43 25.92
C GLN A 168 21.85 11.50 25.70
N LYS A 169 21.78 12.51 26.55
CA LYS A 169 20.83 13.63 26.40
C LYS A 169 21.08 14.42 25.12
N ALA A 170 22.33 14.76 24.82
CA ALA A 170 22.70 15.46 23.60
C ALA A 170 22.36 14.64 22.34
N TYR A 171 22.57 13.31 22.39
CA TYR A 171 22.20 12.42 21.30
C TYR A 171 20.69 12.43 21.04
N MET A 172 19.86 12.32 22.10
CA MET A 172 18.41 12.35 21.96
C MET A 172 17.88 13.69 21.43
N ILE A 173 18.46 14.82 21.89
CA ILE A 173 18.11 16.15 21.38
C ILE A 173 18.39 16.24 19.88
N ALA A 174 19.61 15.87 19.47
CA ALA A 174 19.99 15.97 18.08
C ALA A 174 19.24 14.98 17.18
N GLN A 175 18.89 13.78 17.68
CA GLN A 175 18.02 12.83 16.97
C GLN A 175 16.61 13.40 16.76
N ALA A 176 16.06 14.12 17.75
CA ALA A 176 14.76 14.78 17.64
C ALA A 176 14.79 15.99 16.67
N GLU A 177 15.89 16.75 16.64
CA GLU A 177 16.10 17.84 15.68
C GLU A 177 16.22 17.33 14.24
N GLU A 178 16.98 16.25 14.01
CA GLU A 178 17.06 15.57 12.71
C GLU A 178 15.67 15.16 12.23
N LYS A 179 14.90 14.50 13.09
CA LYS A 179 13.52 14.09 12.80
C LYS A 179 12.65 15.27 12.41
N SER A 180 12.60 16.33 13.22
CA SER A 180 11.74 17.48 12.96
C SER A 180 12.15 18.18 11.66
N SER A 181 13.45 18.32 11.40
CA SER A 181 13.96 18.97 10.20
C SER A 181 13.59 18.18 8.95
N LEU A 182 13.76 16.86 9.00
CA LEU A 182 13.42 15.95 7.91
C LEU A 182 11.92 15.94 7.61
N VAL A 183 11.07 15.81 8.64
CA VAL A 183 9.60 15.81 8.47
C VAL A 183 9.13 17.13 7.89
N ASN A 184 9.65 18.26 8.37
CA ASN A 184 9.31 19.58 7.83
C ASN A 184 9.74 19.72 6.37
N LEU A 185 10.98 19.33 6.04
CA LEU A 185 11.51 19.38 4.68
C LEU A 185 10.66 18.54 3.72
N ILE A 186 10.36 17.30 4.08
CA ILE A 186 9.55 16.40 3.26
C ILE A 186 8.13 16.95 3.07
N THR A 187 7.50 17.44 4.15
CA THR A 187 6.13 17.95 4.09
C THR A 187 6.05 19.21 3.21
N ASP A 188 7.07 20.06 3.23
CA ASP A 188 7.16 21.26 2.40
C ASP A 188 7.33 20.92 0.90
N ILE A 189 8.20 19.95 0.59
CA ILE A 189 8.47 19.53 -0.79
C ILE A 189 7.27 18.80 -1.41
N TYR A 190 6.68 17.85 -0.69
CA TYR A 190 5.69 16.91 -1.24
C TYR A 190 4.23 17.31 -0.92
N GLN A 191 3.99 18.15 0.07
CA GLN A 191 2.66 18.68 0.40
C GLN A 191 1.58 17.59 0.53
N SER A 192 0.58 17.56 -0.35
CA SER A 192 -0.49 16.55 -0.34
C SER A 192 -0.05 15.17 -0.88
N ALA A 193 1.14 15.08 -1.48
CA ALA A 193 1.74 13.83 -1.96
C ALA A 193 2.58 13.14 -0.87
N VAL A 194 2.43 13.53 0.40
CA VAL A 194 3.05 12.84 1.53
C VAL A 194 2.13 12.71 2.74
N ILE A 195 2.22 11.56 3.41
CA ILE A 195 1.51 11.29 4.66
C ILE A 195 2.53 10.78 5.67
N VAL A 196 2.66 11.50 6.80
CA VAL A 196 3.57 11.15 7.90
C VAL A 196 2.77 10.54 9.05
N GLN A 197 3.17 9.36 9.50
CA GLN A 197 2.64 8.67 10.67
C GLN A 197 3.75 8.44 11.69
N ASP A 198 3.61 9.06 12.86
CA ASP A 198 4.51 8.87 13.98
C ASP A 198 3.89 7.88 14.98
N LYS A 199 4.46 6.68 15.08
CA LYS A 199 4.01 5.61 15.98
C LYS A 199 4.95 5.44 17.17
N GLY A 200 5.68 6.49 17.55
CA GLY A 200 6.56 6.51 18.72
C GLY A 200 7.90 5.83 18.48
N GLU A 201 7.90 4.51 18.27
CA GLU A 201 9.13 3.73 18.02
C GLU A 201 9.56 3.72 16.56
N GLU A 202 8.64 4.02 15.64
CA GLU A 202 8.91 4.13 14.21
C GLU A 202 8.13 5.30 13.61
N ILE A 203 8.74 5.93 12.61
CA ILE A 203 8.04 6.91 11.76
C ILE A 203 7.86 6.26 10.40
N ARG A 204 6.63 6.33 9.88
CA ARG A 204 6.31 5.91 8.52
C ARG A 204 5.93 7.13 7.70
N VAL A 205 6.56 7.27 6.55
CA VAL A 205 6.25 8.32 5.59
C VAL A 205 5.83 7.64 4.30
N TYR A 206 4.63 7.94 3.83
CA TYR A 206 4.13 7.46 2.54
C TYR A 206 4.25 8.59 1.54
N PHE A 207 4.82 8.32 0.38
CA PHE A 207 4.99 9.28 -0.71
C PHE A 207 4.20 8.83 -1.92
N LEU A 208 3.57 9.76 -2.63
CA LEU A 208 2.97 9.51 -3.93
C LEU A 208 3.85 10.15 -5.01
N VAL A 209 4.70 9.34 -5.65
CA VAL A 209 5.77 9.80 -6.53
C VAL A 209 5.40 9.52 -7.98
N ASN A 210 5.54 10.52 -8.87
CA ASN A 210 5.38 10.32 -10.30
C ASN A 210 6.52 9.44 -10.83
N HIS A 211 6.21 8.49 -11.72
CA HIS A 211 7.21 7.62 -12.33
C HIS A 211 8.38 8.40 -12.97
N GLN A 212 8.12 9.59 -13.52
CA GLN A 212 9.15 10.45 -14.13
C GLN A 212 10.13 11.02 -13.09
N ASP A 213 9.67 11.25 -11.87
CA ASP A 213 10.45 11.86 -10.78
C ASP A 213 11.14 10.81 -9.89
N LYS A 214 11.00 9.52 -10.22
CA LYS A 214 11.54 8.42 -9.41
C LYS A 214 13.04 8.56 -9.13
N LEU A 215 13.84 8.95 -10.13
CA LEU A 215 15.29 9.11 -9.95
C LEU A 215 15.61 10.23 -8.97
N LEU A 216 14.95 11.38 -9.13
CA LEU A 216 15.10 12.53 -8.24
C LEU A 216 14.69 12.16 -6.80
N PHE A 217 13.59 11.42 -6.64
CA PHE A 217 13.15 10.91 -5.33
C PHE A 217 14.22 10.03 -4.66
N LEU A 218 14.86 9.13 -5.40
CA LEU A 218 15.93 8.28 -4.88
C LEU A 218 17.19 9.06 -4.49
N GLU A 219 17.55 10.09 -5.26
CA GLU A 219 18.67 10.99 -4.91
C GLU A 219 18.37 11.79 -3.63
N GLN A 220 17.14 12.28 -3.48
CA GLN A 220 16.70 12.95 -2.25
C GLN A 220 16.73 11.99 -1.05
N PHE A 221 16.29 10.75 -1.23
CA PHE A 221 16.36 9.71 -0.20
C PHE A 221 17.79 9.50 0.33
N LEU A 222 18.78 9.41 -0.57
CA LEU A 222 20.18 9.27 -0.17
C LEU A 222 20.67 10.49 0.60
N THR A 223 20.29 11.69 0.17
CA THR A 223 20.61 12.95 0.84
C THR A 223 20.02 13.00 2.26
N TRP A 224 18.78 12.56 2.44
CA TRP A 224 18.15 12.48 3.76
C TRP A 224 18.84 11.49 4.69
N GLN A 225 19.25 10.33 4.15
CA GLN A 225 19.96 9.31 4.92
C GLN A 225 21.32 9.82 5.41
N GLU A 226 22.04 10.59 4.60
CA GLU A 226 23.30 11.23 5.00
C GLU A 226 23.08 12.34 6.05
N ALA A 227 22.01 13.12 5.92
CA ALA A 227 21.68 14.21 6.83
C ALA A 227 21.18 13.73 8.21
N CYS A 228 20.66 12.50 8.31
CA CYS A 228 20.06 11.94 9.53
C CYS A 228 20.79 10.67 10.01
N PRO A 229 22.06 10.75 10.43
CA PRO A 229 22.87 9.58 10.77
C PRO A 229 22.41 8.83 12.03
N ARG A 230 21.51 9.42 12.84
CA ARG A 230 20.94 8.80 14.06
C ARG A 230 19.67 8.00 13.77
N TRP A 231 19.33 7.81 12.51
CA TRP A 231 18.16 7.07 12.06
C TRP A 231 18.58 6.01 11.03
N ASP A 232 17.93 4.86 11.09
CA ASP A 232 17.99 3.85 10.03
C ASP A 232 16.81 4.05 9.07
N PHE A 233 17.14 4.16 7.78
CA PHE A 233 16.19 4.38 6.71
C PHE A 233 15.89 3.06 6.02
N CYS A 234 14.62 2.74 5.83
CA CYS A 234 14.18 1.59 5.06
C CYS A 234 13.13 2.05 4.04
N LEU A 235 13.51 2.10 2.76
CA LEU A 235 12.60 2.42 1.67
C LEU A 235 12.00 1.12 1.11
N GLY A 236 10.68 1.03 1.13
CA GLY A 236 9.93 -0.07 0.52
C GLY A 236 9.87 0.04 -1.00
N GLU A 237 9.40 -1.03 -1.63
CA GLU A 237 9.13 -1.05 -3.07
C GLU A 237 7.94 -0.15 -3.43
N GLY A 238 7.79 0.10 -4.74
CA GLY A 238 6.66 0.85 -5.27
C GLY A 238 5.38 0.03 -5.15
N LEU A 239 4.37 0.58 -4.48
CA LEU A 239 3.08 -0.06 -4.22
C LEU A 239 1.94 0.69 -4.91
N PRO A 240 0.79 0.01 -5.11
CA PRO A 240 -0.46 0.68 -5.40
C PRO A 240 -0.77 1.74 -4.32
N PRO A 241 -1.45 2.84 -4.68
CA PRO A 241 -1.66 3.97 -3.79
C PRO A 241 -2.77 3.70 -2.78
N TYR A 242 -2.52 2.85 -1.79
CA TYR A 242 -3.49 2.50 -0.74
C TYR A 242 -3.78 3.65 0.24
N HIS A 243 -2.82 4.54 0.48
CA HIS A 243 -2.95 5.61 1.49
C HIS A 243 -3.44 6.95 0.91
N PHE A 244 -3.45 7.09 -0.41
CA PHE A 244 -3.78 8.33 -1.10
C PHE A 244 -5.16 8.32 -1.77
N VAL A 245 -5.99 7.33 -1.44
CA VAL A 245 -7.29 7.06 -2.07
C VAL A 245 -8.46 6.95 -1.09
#